data_AF-A0A2T4G1D1-F1
#
_entry.id   AF-A0A2T4G1D1-F1
#
_cell.length_a   1.000
_cell.length_b   1.000
_cell.length_c   1.000
_cell.angle_alpha   90.00
_cell.angle_beta   90.00
_cell.angle_gamma   90.00
#
_symmetry.space_group_name_H-M   'P 1'
#
loop_
_entity.id
_entity.type
_entity.pdbx_description
1 polymer ?
#
loop_
_entity_poly.entity_id
_entity_poly.type
_entity_poly.pdbx_seq_one_letter_code
_entity_poly.pdbx_strand_id
1 'polypeptide(L)'
;MAQCHIEGEKIYYTAQDSPHLQKFYNDLESLLNKTTINIIKKNDSTSFEVIVYEWTEDKYEFLKQENLVRPPATGIWIDSPSEKTLNFMPRFFQKLKGQLVLKTENEESHTALLRSMRRTVPSIRHKLADAQNNTINNPLVHVEMVVDMAETERAIAKIGFNFFIHTFGEDAARQVEYDSIKASILTGVPELPYSSLGEDSKEVISDLFGKPPEKCHCVMLIAAPSGHHTRDIYFYAKLYGTGVHQVLISKNSEFGELRDPIYFIINYETNKIEKLSMLEYQLKHGTLIDSFNVKLGRPTADYLPKAR
;
A
#
# COMPACT_ATOMS: atom_id res chain seq x y z
N MET A 1 -19.09 -7.89 3.75
CA MET A 1 -18.80 -7.07 4.97
C MET A 1 -20.11 -6.52 5.52
N ALA A 2 -20.24 -6.39 6.84
CA ALA A 2 -21.43 -5.88 7.50
C ALA A 2 -21.15 -4.50 8.13
N GLN A 3 -22.14 -3.61 8.08
CA GLN A 3 -22.08 -2.28 8.67
C GLN A 3 -23.45 -1.83 9.17
N CYS A 4 -23.44 -0.89 10.11
CA CYS A 4 -24.61 -0.12 10.48
C CYS A 4 -24.29 1.36 10.63
N HIS A 5 -25.18 2.21 10.17
CA HIS A 5 -25.09 3.65 10.32
C HIS A 5 -26.36 4.20 10.95
N ILE A 6 -26.20 5.33 11.64
CA ILE A 6 -27.29 6.03 12.32
C ILE A 6 -27.64 7.26 11.47
N GLU A 7 -28.91 7.40 11.10
CA GLU A 7 -29.44 8.54 10.38
C GLU A 7 -30.68 9.05 11.14
N GLY A 8 -30.51 10.16 11.86
CA GLY A 8 -31.53 10.66 12.77
C GLY A 8 -31.89 9.60 13.83
N GLU A 9 -33.16 9.19 13.87
CA GLU A 9 -33.69 8.17 14.79
C GLU A 9 -33.67 6.75 14.21
N LYS A 10 -33.23 6.58 12.96
CA LYS A 10 -33.19 5.28 12.28
C LYS A 10 -31.79 4.71 12.29
N ILE A 11 -31.71 3.39 12.45
CA ILE A 11 -30.47 2.63 12.33
C ILE A 11 -30.62 1.70 11.13
N TYR A 12 -29.73 1.86 10.16
CA TYR A 12 -29.72 1.04 8.95
C TYR A 12 -28.60 0.03 9.02
N TYR A 13 -28.91 -1.20 8.58
CA TYR A 13 -27.96 -2.30 8.53
C TYR A 13 -27.81 -2.79 7.11
N THR A 14 -26.57 -3.00 6.70
CA THR A 14 -26.26 -3.57 5.39
C THR A 14 -25.18 -4.63 5.56
N ALA A 15 -25.33 -5.74 4.86
CA ALA A 15 -24.37 -6.83 4.86
C ALA A 15 -24.38 -7.53 3.50
N GLN A 16 -23.35 -8.34 3.27
CA GLN A 16 -23.25 -9.19 2.08
C GLN A 16 -24.31 -10.29 2.06
N ASP A 17 -24.63 -10.85 3.22
CA ASP A 17 -25.65 -11.88 3.42
C ASP A 17 -26.12 -11.89 4.89
N SER A 18 -27.16 -12.68 5.18
CA SER A 18 -27.73 -12.81 6.52
C SER A 18 -26.73 -13.37 7.55
N PRO A 19 -25.92 -14.42 7.26
CA PRO A 19 -24.89 -14.88 8.19
C PRO A 19 -23.87 -13.82 8.62
N HIS A 20 -23.37 -13.01 7.69
CA HIS A 20 -22.44 -11.92 8.01
C HIS A 20 -23.10 -10.85 8.89
N LEU A 21 -24.38 -10.56 8.63
CA LEU A 21 -25.14 -9.63 9.46
C LEU A 21 -25.32 -10.17 10.89
N GLN A 22 -25.69 -11.44 11.04
CA GLN A 22 -25.85 -12.10 12.34
C GLN A 22 -24.52 -12.12 13.13
N LYS A 23 -23.41 -12.45 12.46
CA LYS A 23 -22.08 -12.41 13.07
C LYS A 23 -21.74 -11.02 13.59
N PHE A 24 -21.97 -9.99 12.78
CA PHE A 24 -21.74 -8.60 13.19
C PHE A 24 -22.55 -8.20 14.42
N TYR A 25 -23.85 -8.56 14.47
CA TYR A 25 -24.67 -8.32 15.66
C TYR A 25 -24.14 -9.03 16.89
N ASN A 26 -23.81 -10.32 16.78
CA ASN A 26 -23.31 -11.10 17.91
C ASN A 26 -21.99 -10.52 18.46
N ASP A 27 -21.08 -10.15 17.57
CA ASP A 27 -19.79 -9.56 17.95
C ASP A 27 -19.99 -8.20 18.62
N LEU A 28 -20.87 -7.35 18.07
CA LEU A 28 -21.15 -6.02 18.60
C LEU A 28 -21.88 -6.09 19.95
N GLU A 29 -22.90 -6.94 20.07
CA GLU A 29 -23.63 -7.16 21.33
C GLU A 29 -22.73 -7.74 22.42
N SER A 30 -21.96 -8.78 22.08
CA SER A 30 -21.02 -9.42 23.01
C SER A 30 -20.01 -8.41 23.56
N LEU A 31 -19.51 -7.52 22.71
CA LEU A 31 -18.57 -6.50 23.12
C LEU A 31 -19.22 -5.39 23.94
N LEU A 32 -20.39 -4.90 23.51
CA LEU A 32 -21.11 -3.82 24.21
C LEU A 32 -21.72 -4.27 25.53
N ASN A 33 -22.04 -5.55 25.73
CA ASN A 33 -22.59 -6.08 26.97
C ASN A 33 -21.54 -6.26 28.08
N LYS A 34 -20.25 -6.15 27.77
CA LYS A 34 -19.19 -6.17 28.78
C LYS A 34 -19.30 -4.95 29.72
N THR A 35 -18.82 -5.11 30.95
CA THR A 35 -18.71 -4.01 31.91
C THR A 35 -17.69 -2.98 31.43
N THR A 36 -16.59 -3.44 30.83
CA THR A 36 -15.55 -2.59 30.27
C THR A 36 -15.43 -2.77 28.76
N ILE A 37 -15.11 -1.68 28.07
CA ILE A 37 -14.85 -1.68 26.63
C ILE A 37 -13.56 -0.94 26.32
N ASN A 38 -12.76 -1.54 25.44
CA ASN A 38 -11.54 -0.93 24.93
C ASN A 38 -11.85 -0.20 23.62
N ILE A 39 -11.48 1.06 23.56
CA ILE A 39 -11.48 1.89 22.38
C ILE A 39 -10.04 2.01 21.91
N ILE A 40 -9.77 1.56 20.69
CA ILE A 40 -8.42 1.37 20.16
C ILE A 40 -8.20 2.36 19.04
N LYS A 41 -7.22 3.24 19.18
CA LYS A 41 -6.77 4.17 18.15
C LYS A 41 -5.34 3.82 17.76
N LYS A 42 -5.08 3.73 16.45
CA LYS A 42 -3.73 3.52 15.94
C LYS A 42 -3.03 4.89 15.88
N ASN A 43 -1.92 5.04 16.60
CA ASN A 43 -1.13 6.26 16.58
C ASN A 43 -0.10 6.21 15.44
N ASP A 44 0.66 5.12 15.38
CA ASP A 44 1.65 4.86 14.33
C ASP A 44 1.69 3.37 13.95
N SER A 45 2.67 2.93 13.15
CA SER A 45 2.83 1.53 12.74
C SER A 45 3.02 0.54 13.89
N THR A 46 3.46 1.01 15.05
CA THR A 46 3.97 0.24 16.19
C THR A 46 3.33 0.59 17.53
N SER A 47 2.55 1.67 17.62
CA SER A 47 1.93 2.14 18.85
C SER A 47 0.42 2.34 18.72
N PHE A 48 -0.29 1.95 19.77
CA PHE A 48 -1.73 1.97 19.87
C PHE A 48 -2.14 2.69 21.15
N GLU A 49 -2.97 3.71 21.01
CA GLU A 49 -3.66 4.31 22.13
C GLU A 49 -4.91 3.49 22.45
N VAL A 50 -5.06 3.13 23.72
CA VAL A 50 -6.19 2.36 24.23
C VAL A 50 -6.85 3.14 25.35
N ILE A 51 -8.09 3.54 25.11
CA ILE A 51 -8.95 4.16 26.12
C ILE A 51 -9.93 3.10 26.61
N VAL A 52 -9.94 2.86 27.93
CA VAL A 52 -10.85 1.92 28.57
C VAL A 52 -11.99 2.71 29.20
N TYR A 53 -13.21 2.35 28.81
CA TYR A 53 -14.43 2.86 29.43
C TYR A 53 -15.10 1.76 30.25
N GLU A 54 -15.70 2.15 31.35
CA GLU A 54 -16.58 1.32 32.17
C GLU A 54 -18.04 1.76 31.99
N TRP A 55 -18.95 0.80 31.92
CA TRP A 55 -20.39 1.07 31.86
C TRP A 55 -20.99 1.19 33.26
N THR A 56 -21.42 2.40 33.61
CA THR A 56 -22.04 2.74 34.90
C THR A 56 -23.34 3.49 34.66
N GLU A 57 -24.43 3.07 35.31
CA GLU A 57 -25.71 3.83 35.36
C GLU A 57 -26.18 4.42 34.02
N ASP A 58 -26.12 3.62 32.94
CA ASP A 58 -26.52 4.00 31.57
C ASP A 58 -25.55 4.92 30.80
N LYS A 59 -24.29 5.00 31.19
CA LYS A 59 -23.24 5.75 30.46
C LYS A 59 -21.91 5.02 30.47
N TYR A 60 -21.05 5.37 29.51
CA TYR A 60 -19.65 4.95 29.47
C TYR A 60 -18.79 6.01 30.14
N GLU A 61 -18.22 5.68 31.29
CA GLU A 61 -17.30 6.53 32.05
C GLU A 61 -15.86 6.16 31.76
N PHE A 62 -14.99 7.16 31.66
CA PHE A 62 -13.57 6.95 31.44
C PHE A 62 -12.94 6.24 32.64
N LEU A 63 -12.23 5.15 32.40
CA LEU A 63 -11.51 4.40 33.44
C LEU A 63 -10.00 4.68 33.38
N LYS A 64 -9.39 4.49 32.20
CA LYS A 64 -7.96 4.72 32.00
C LYS A 64 -7.62 4.88 30.51
N GLN A 65 -6.43 5.42 30.25
CA GLN A 65 -5.81 5.48 28.92
C GLN A 65 -4.39 4.94 29.01
N GLU A 66 -4.00 4.13 28.03
CA GLU A 66 -2.67 3.53 27.95
C GLU A 66 -2.17 3.47 26.51
N ASN A 67 -0.85 3.59 26.33
CA ASN A 67 -0.20 3.38 25.04
C ASN A 67 0.45 1.99 25.03
N LEU A 68 0.07 1.14 24.09
CA LEU A 68 0.54 -0.24 23.99
C LEU A 68 1.25 -0.48 22.66
N VAL A 69 2.25 -1.36 22.67
CA VAL A 69 2.92 -1.85 21.44
C VAL A 69 2.06 -2.87 20.69
N ARG A 70 1.13 -3.53 21.40
CA ARG A 70 0.15 -4.46 20.81
C ARG A 70 -1.25 -4.10 21.29
N PRO A 71 -2.25 -4.03 20.39
CA PRO A 71 -3.61 -3.71 20.77
C PRO A 71 -4.23 -4.89 21.55
N PRO A 72 -5.21 -4.63 22.43
CA PRO A 72 -6.00 -5.69 23.07
C PRO A 72 -6.68 -6.56 22.02
N ALA A 73 -6.86 -7.86 22.34
CA ALA A 73 -7.52 -8.80 21.44
C ALA A 73 -8.99 -8.44 21.15
N THR A 74 -9.66 -7.75 22.07
CA THR A 74 -11.04 -7.31 21.92
C THR A 74 -11.16 -5.82 22.19
N GLY A 75 -11.88 -5.12 21.32
CA GLY A 75 -12.15 -3.69 21.42
C GLY A 75 -12.80 -3.17 20.14
N ILE A 76 -13.19 -1.89 20.17
CA ILE A 76 -13.68 -1.17 19.01
C ILE A 76 -12.55 -0.26 18.52
N TRP A 77 -12.21 -0.41 17.25
CA TRP A 77 -11.23 0.46 16.62
C TRP A 77 -11.88 1.79 16.24
N ILE A 78 -11.28 2.91 16.61
CA ILE A 78 -11.70 4.22 16.10
C ILE A 78 -10.99 4.47 14.79
N ASP A 79 -11.77 4.91 13.82
CA ASP A 79 -11.28 5.32 12.52
C ASP A 79 -11.83 6.72 12.23
N SER A 80 -10.95 7.66 11.92
CA SER A 80 -11.33 9.03 11.56
C SER A 80 -11.45 9.12 10.03
N PRO A 81 -12.41 9.88 9.50
CA PRO A 81 -12.45 10.11 8.05
C PRO A 81 -11.17 10.80 7.57
N SER A 82 -10.64 10.32 6.45
CA SER A 82 -9.36 10.77 5.86
C SER A 82 -9.43 12.18 5.25
N GLU A 83 -10.63 12.68 4.96
CA GLU A 83 -10.87 14.05 4.49
C GLU A 83 -12.22 14.57 5.01
N LYS A 84 -12.46 15.89 4.93
CA LYS A 84 -13.77 16.53 5.13
C LYS A 84 -14.75 16.06 4.05
N THR A 85 -15.13 14.79 4.06
CA THR A 85 -16.14 14.24 3.17
C THR A 85 -17.45 14.92 3.51
N LEU A 86 -17.98 15.71 2.57
CA LEU A 86 -19.23 16.48 2.69
C LEU A 86 -20.45 15.64 3.13
N ASN A 87 -20.36 14.30 3.10
CA ASN A 87 -21.41 13.36 3.48
C ASN A 87 -20.90 12.26 4.43
N PHE A 88 -20.12 12.62 5.44
CA PHE A 88 -19.72 11.67 6.47
C PHE A 88 -20.92 11.26 7.34
N MET A 89 -21.07 9.95 7.57
CA MET A 89 -22.03 9.41 8.53
C MET A 89 -21.31 8.48 9.52
N PRO A 90 -21.47 8.72 10.84
CA PRO A 90 -20.95 7.82 11.86
C PRO A 90 -21.51 6.41 11.67
N ARG A 91 -20.62 5.42 11.69
CA ARG A 91 -21.01 4.03 11.41
C ARG A 91 -20.14 3.03 12.13
N PHE A 92 -20.74 1.92 12.53
CA PHE A 92 -20.03 0.72 12.95
C PHE A 92 -19.90 -0.22 11.77
N PHE A 93 -18.74 -0.84 11.59
CA PHE A 93 -18.55 -1.84 10.55
C PHE A 93 -17.56 -2.93 10.97
N GLN A 94 -17.65 -4.08 10.31
CA GLN A 94 -16.74 -5.20 10.53
C GLN A 94 -15.75 -5.33 9.36
N LYS A 95 -14.45 -5.23 9.66
CA LYS A 95 -13.37 -5.55 8.70
C LYS A 95 -13.34 -7.04 8.40
N LEU A 96 -12.71 -7.44 7.29
CA LEU A 96 -12.59 -8.86 6.87
C LEU A 96 -11.99 -9.77 7.95
N LYS A 97 -11.07 -9.26 8.76
CA LYS A 97 -10.46 -9.99 9.89
C LYS A 97 -11.35 -10.07 11.14
N GLY A 98 -12.60 -9.62 11.07
CA GLY A 98 -13.57 -9.64 12.16
C GLY A 98 -13.50 -8.45 13.13
N GLN A 99 -12.52 -7.56 12.98
CA GLN A 99 -12.38 -6.38 13.82
C GLN A 99 -13.59 -5.44 13.68
N LEU A 100 -14.15 -5.03 14.81
CA LEU A 100 -15.20 -4.02 14.87
C LEU A 100 -14.58 -2.62 14.87
N VAL A 101 -15.11 -1.75 14.03
CA VAL A 101 -14.63 -0.39 13.83
C VAL A 101 -15.79 0.57 13.98
N LEU A 102 -15.56 1.66 14.70
CA LEU A 102 -16.44 2.82 14.75
C LEU A 102 -15.77 3.95 13.98
N LYS A 103 -16.36 4.32 12.84
CA LYS A 103 -15.96 5.51 12.11
C LYS A 103 -16.70 6.71 12.69
N THR A 104 -15.99 7.72 13.20
CA THR A 104 -16.56 8.94 13.77
C THR A 104 -15.65 10.15 13.51
N GLU A 105 -16.23 11.36 13.40
CA GLU A 105 -15.50 12.62 13.22
C GLU A 105 -14.99 13.22 14.54
N ASN A 106 -15.61 12.85 15.67
CA ASN A 106 -15.29 13.45 16.97
C ASN A 106 -15.12 12.37 18.06
N GLU A 107 -14.03 12.46 18.81
CA GLU A 107 -13.72 11.63 19.99
C GLU A 107 -14.73 11.86 21.12
N GLU A 108 -15.28 13.07 21.26
CA GLU A 108 -16.32 13.35 22.25
C GLU A 108 -17.68 12.69 21.89
N SER A 109 -17.84 12.22 20.65
CA SER A 109 -19.09 11.66 20.13
C SER A 109 -19.17 10.13 20.25
N HIS A 110 -18.05 9.40 20.38
CA HIS A 110 -18.09 7.94 20.34
C HIS A 110 -18.83 7.33 21.54
N THR A 111 -18.73 7.88 22.74
CA THR A 111 -19.40 7.32 23.93
C THR A 111 -20.93 7.38 23.80
N ALA A 112 -21.46 8.45 23.19
CA ALA A 112 -22.88 8.60 22.88
C ALA A 112 -23.33 7.56 21.84
N LEU A 113 -22.53 7.33 20.80
CA LEU A 113 -22.78 6.31 19.78
C LEU A 113 -22.74 4.89 20.37
N LEU A 114 -21.76 4.60 21.23
CA LEU A 114 -21.64 3.34 21.95
C LEU A 114 -22.85 3.09 22.86
N ARG A 115 -23.27 4.11 23.62
CA ARG A 115 -24.47 4.06 24.46
C ARG A 115 -25.72 3.77 23.61
N SER A 116 -25.89 4.50 22.51
CA SER A 116 -27.02 4.32 21.59
C SER A 116 -27.06 2.88 21.06
N MET A 117 -25.91 2.35 20.61
CA MET A 117 -25.83 0.98 20.13
C MET A 117 -26.08 -0.05 21.23
N ARG A 118 -25.54 0.13 22.44
CA ARG A 118 -25.77 -0.80 23.56
C ARG A 118 -27.25 -0.94 23.87
N ARG A 119 -28.02 0.15 23.79
CA ARG A 119 -29.48 0.15 24.03
C ARG A 119 -30.29 -0.43 22.88
N THR A 120 -29.86 -0.21 21.65
CA THR A 120 -30.64 -0.54 20.45
C THR A 120 -30.36 -1.94 19.90
N VAL A 121 -29.12 -2.43 19.98
CA VAL A 121 -28.72 -3.73 19.44
C VAL A 121 -29.58 -4.89 19.96
N PRO A 122 -29.87 -5.02 21.27
CA PRO A 122 -30.72 -6.10 21.77
C PRO A 122 -32.14 -6.05 21.17
N SER A 123 -32.73 -4.86 21.09
CA SER A 123 -34.08 -4.65 20.54
C SER A 123 -34.15 -4.97 19.05
N ILE A 124 -33.08 -4.72 18.31
CA ILE A 124 -33.00 -4.96 16.86
C ILE A 124 -32.82 -6.45 16.58
N ARG A 125 -32.03 -7.15 17.40
CA ARG A 125 -31.86 -8.60 17.30
C ARG A 125 -33.19 -9.35 17.35
N HIS A 126 -34.09 -8.94 18.26
CA HIS A 126 -35.43 -9.52 18.34
C HIS A 126 -36.26 -9.30 17.08
N LYS A 127 -36.08 -8.17 16.40
CA LYS A 127 -36.80 -7.81 15.15
C LYS A 127 -36.17 -8.40 13.89
N LEU A 128 -34.96 -8.99 13.98
CA LEU A 128 -34.26 -9.56 12.83
C LEU A 128 -35.02 -10.75 12.22
N ALA A 129 -35.73 -11.52 13.05
CA ALA A 129 -36.54 -12.65 12.59
C ALA A 129 -37.69 -12.20 11.67
N ASP A 130 -38.19 -10.98 11.87
CA ASP A 130 -39.29 -10.39 11.10
C ASP A 130 -38.80 -9.45 9.98
N ALA A 131 -37.47 -9.31 9.82
CA ALA A 131 -36.90 -8.37 8.87
C ALA A 131 -37.07 -8.88 7.43
N GLN A 132 -37.62 -8.02 6.56
CA GLN A 132 -37.66 -8.29 5.12
C GLN A 132 -36.30 -7.97 4.49
N ASN A 133 -35.71 -8.96 3.82
CA ASN A 133 -34.50 -8.76 3.04
C ASN A 133 -34.81 -7.82 1.87
N ASN A 134 -34.10 -6.70 1.80
CA ASN A 134 -34.16 -5.79 0.65
C ASN A 134 -32.79 -5.80 -0.05
N THR A 135 -32.78 -6.07 -1.35
CA THR A 135 -31.56 -6.08 -2.15
C THR A 135 -31.24 -4.66 -2.63
N ILE A 136 -30.05 -4.17 -2.32
CA ILE A 136 -29.55 -2.91 -2.84
C ILE A 136 -29.03 -3.16 -4.26
N ASN A 137 -29.81 -2.75 -5.26
CA ASN A 137 -29.37 -2.79 -6.66
C ASN A 137 -28.36 -1.66 -6.92
N ASN A 138 -27.22 -2.00 -7.55
CA ASN A 138 -26.11 -1.07 -7.83
C ASN A 138 -25.57 -0.33 -6.59
N PRO A 139 -25.02 -1.05 -5.59
CA PRO A 139 -24.46 -0.40 -4.42
C PRO A 139 -23.30 0.52 -4.82
N LEU A 140 -23.36 1.78 -4.41
CA LEU A 140 -22.20 2.68 -4.49
C LEU A 140 -21.15 2.18 -3.50
N VAL A 141 -20.11 1.52 -4.01
CA VAL A 141 -18.99 1.03 -3.19
C VAL A 141 -17.96 2.14 -3.09
N HIS A 142 -17.78 2.68 -1.89
CA HIS A 142 -16.67 3.59 -1.59
C HIS A 142 -15.46 2.77 -1.12
N VAL A 143 -14.38 2.81 -1.89
CA VAL A 143 -13.09 2.21 -1.52
C VAL A 143 -12.19 3.33 -1.03
N GLU A 144 -11.82 3.28 0.25
CA GLU A 144 -10.85 4.20 0.85
C GLU A 144 -9.52 3.47 0.97
N MET A 145 -8.51 3.96 0.27
CA MET A 145 -7.15 3.44 0.32
C MET A 145 -6.29 4.43 1.10
N VAL A 146 -5.77 4.01 2.25
CA VAL A 146 -4.71 4.74 2.94
C VAL A 146 -3.38 4.22 2.41
N VAL A 147 -2.70 5.03 1.61
CA VAL A 147 -1.37 4.71 1.08
C VAL A 147 -0.34 5.42 1.95
N ASP A 148 0.48 4.64 2.65
CA ASP A 148 1.69 5.15 3.26
C ASP A 148 2.77 5.23 2.17
N MET A 149 3.08 6.45 1.74
CA MET A 149 4.01 6.68 0.64
C MET A 149 5.42 6.19 0.98
N ALA A 150 5.86 6.35 2.23
CA ALA A 150 7.19 5.91 2.66
C ALA A 150 7.30 4.38 2.66
N GLU A 151 6.29 3.68 3.19
CA GLU A 151 6.26 2.21 3.16
C GLU A 151 6.15 1.68 1.73
N THR A 152 5.42 2.39 0.85
CA THR A 152 5.30 2.03 -0.56
C THR A 152 6.64 2.14 -1.29
N GLU A 153 7.38 3.23 -1.07
CA GLU A 153 8.72 3.41 -1.66
C GLU A 153 9.70 2.35 -1.17
N ARG A 154 9.68 2.03 0.13
CA ARG A 154 10.49 0.94 0.71
C ARG A 154 10.16 -0.42 0.11
N ALA A 155 8.88 -0.70 -0.12
CA ALA A 155 8.45 -1.93 -0.77
C ALA A 155 8.98 -2.02 -2.22
N ILE A 156 8.89 -0.93 -2.99
CA ILE A 156 9.41 -0.87 -4.37
C ILE A 156 10.94 -1.03 -4.37
N ALA A 157 11.65 -0.39 -3.43
CA ALA A 157 13.09 -0.54 -3.30
C ALA A 157 13.51 -1.97 -2.99
N LYS A 158 12.77 -2.64 -2.09
CA LYS A 158 12.99 -4.07 -1.79
C LYS A 158 12.76 -4.96 -3.00
N ILE A 159 11.72 -4.68 -3.79
CA ILE A 159 11.46 -5.40 -5.04
C ILE A 159 12.64 -5.22 -6.00
N GLY A 160 13.09 -3.98 -6.21
CA GLY A 160 14.22 -3.68 -7.09
C GLY A 160 15.52 -4.37 -6.67
N PHE A 161 15.83 -4.32 -5.37
CA PHE A 161 17.03 -4.98 -4.83
C PHE A 161 16.94 -6.50 -4.93
N ASN A 162 15.76 -7.10 -4.76
CA ASN A 162 15.55 -8.53 -4.99
C ASN A 162 15.77 -8.92 -6.46
N PHE A 163 15.33 -8.09 -7.42
CA PHE A 163 15.63 -8.33 -8.84
C PHE A 163 17.13 -8.24 -9.12
N PHE A 164 17.84 -7.31 -8.47
CA PHE A 164 19.30 -7.23 -8.55
C PHE A 164 19.97 -8.51 -8.03
N ILE A 165 19.63 -8.94 -6.80
CA ILE A 165 20.14 -10.19 -6.20
C ILE A 165 19.79 -11.40 -7.07
N HIS A 166 18.56 -11.51 -7.57
CA HIS A 166 18.15 -12.61 -8.44
C HIS A 166 18.97 -12.66 -9.74
N THR A 167 19.42 -11.50 -10.23
CA THR A 167 20.15 -11.41 -11.50
C THR A 167 21.65 -11.66 -11.35
N PHE A 168 22.26 -11.15 -10.27
CA PHE A 168 23.71 -11.12 -10.08
C PHE A 168 24.20 -11.93 -8.87
N GLY A 169 23.29 -12.52 -8.11
CA GLY A 169 23.58 -13.33 -6.94
C GLY A 169 23.74 -12.51 -5.65
N GLU A 170 23.78 -13.23 -4.53
CA GLU A 170 23.92 -12.62 -3.20
C GLU A 170 25.29 -11.95 -2.99
N ASP A 171 26.36 -12.51 -3.57
CA ASP A 171 27.71 -11.98 -3.37
C ASP A 171 27.88 -10.58 -3.99
N ALA A 172 27.20 -10.30 -5.09
CA ALA A 172 27.12 -8.95 -5.66
C ALA A 172 26.42 -7.98 -4.69
N ALA A 173 25.36 -8.41 -4.00
CA ALA A 173 24.60 -7.58 -3.06
C ALA A 173 25.27 -7.37 -1.69
N ARG A 174 26.34 -8.13 -1.39
CA ARG A 174 27.12 -7.99 -0.16
C ARG A 174 28.13 -6.85 -0.20
N GLN A 175 28.36 -6.22 -1.36
CA GLN A 175 29.27 -5.09 -1.48
C GLN A 175 28.78 -3.89 -0.64
N VAL A 176 29.73 -3.12 -0.12
CA VAL A 176 29.48 -1.98 0.80
C VAL A 176 28.63 -0.88 0.15
N GLU A 177 28.72 -0.73 -1.16
CA GLU A 177 27.96 0.24 -1.96
C GLU A 177 26.43 0.00 -1.94
N TYR A 178 25.98 -1.14 -1.43
CA TYR A 178 24.55 -1.48 -1.26
C TYR A 178 24.09 -1.38 0.21
N ASP A 179 24.95 -1.04 1.16
CA ASP A 179 24.58 -0.98 2.57
C ASP A 179 23.52 0.09 2.87
N SER A 180 23.60 1.22 2.18
CA SER A 180 22.63 2.31 2.30
C SER A 180 21.22 1.85 1.91
N ILE A 181 21.06 1.23 0.73
CA ILE A 181 19.75 0.75 0.25
C ILE A 181 19.20 -0.37 1.16
N LYS A 182 20.07 -1.26 1.67
CA LYS A 182 19.68 -2.30 2.64
C LYS A 182 19.17 -1.69 3.94
N ALA A 183 19.86 -0.67 4.46
CA ALA A 183 19.44 0.06 5.65
C ALA A 183 18.10 0.77 5.42
N SER A 184 17.95 1.55 4.33
CA SER A 184 16.70 2.21 3.96
C SER A 184 15.52 1.23 3.84
N ILE A 185 15.72 0.07 3.21
CA ILE A 185 14.68 -0.96 3.10
C ILE A 185 14.29 -1.49 4.50
N LEU A 186 15.27 -1.79 5.34
CA LEU A 186 15.03 -2.45 6.63
C LEU A 186 14.46 -1.50 7.69
N THR A 187 14.99 -0.29 7.79
CA THR A 187 14.72 0.65 8.89
C THR A 187 13.94 1.88 8.45
N GLY A 188 13.88 2.16 7.15
CA GLY A 188 13.39 3.44 6.62
C GLY A 188 14.42 4.57 6.67
N VAL A 189 15.65 4.30 7.15
CA VAL A 189 16.70 5.30 7.34
C VAL A 189 18.02 4.81 6.70
N PRO A 190 18.70 5.61 5.86
CA PRO A 190 18.29 6.94 5.40
C PRO A 190 17.02 6.89 4.53
N GLU A 191 16.32 8.03 4.41
CA GLU A 191 15.19 8.12 3.48
C GLU A 191 15.65 7.80 2.06
N LEU A 192 14.81 7.09 1.31
CA LEU A 192 15.06 6.85 -0.09
C LEU A 192 14.97 8.19 -0.83
N PRO A 193 15.90 8.50 -1.75
CA PRO A 193 15.80 9.71 -2.54
C PRO A 193 14.48 9.66 -3.33
N TYR A 194 13.64 10.69 -3.15
CA TYR A 194 12.35 10.78 -3.84
C TYR A 194 12.51 10.50 -5.33
N SER A 195 11.69 9.58 -5.81
CA SER A 195 11.71 9.05 -7.18
C SER A 195 11.27 10.04 -8.27
N SER A 196 11.23 11.35 -7.99
CA SER A 196 10.85 12.35 -8.98
C SER A 196 11.98 12.56 -9.98
N LEU A 197 11.94 11.76 -11.04
CA LEU A 197 12.43 12.16 -12.34
C LEU A 197 12.00 13.61 -12.62
N GLY A 198 12.93 14.47 -13.01
CA GLY A 198 12.59 15.76 -13.61
C GLY A 198 11.65 15.54 -14.80
N GLU A 199 10.82 16.54 -15.14
CA GLU A 199 9.82 16.38 -16.20
C GLU A 199 10.43 15.85 -17.51
N ASP A 200 11.62 16.32 -17.88
CA ASP A 200 12.36 15.87 -19.07
C ASP A 200 12.81 14.40 -19.02
N SER A 201 13.11 13.87 -17.84
CA SER A 201 13.56 12.47 -17.70
C SER A 201 12.40 11.48 -17.53
N LYS A 202 11.21 11.95 -17.13
CA LYS A 202 9.98 11.14 -17.11
C LYS A 202 9.57 10.69 -18.49
N GLU A 203 9.63 11.57 -19.49
CA GLU A 203 9.25 11.24 -20.87
C GLU A 203 10.19 10.19 -21.46
N VAL A 204 11.52 10.43 -21.36
CA VAL A 204 12.54 9.50 -21.88
C VAL A 204 12.44 8.12 -21.24
N ILE A 205 12.20 8.03 -19.93
CA ILE A 205 12.09 6.74 -19.24
C ILE A 205 10.74 6.09 -19.50
N SER A 206 9.65 6.84 -19.61
CA SER A 206 8.36 6.30 -20.04
C SER A 206 8.45 5.68 -21.43
N ASP A 207 9.18 6.32 -22.35
CA ASP A 207 9.42 5.81 -23.70
C ASP A 207 10.23 4.51 -23.71
N LEU A 208 11.20 4.34 -22.79
CA LEU A 208 11.95 3.10 -22.63
C LEU A 208 11.04 1.90 -22.31
N PHE A 209 9.97 2.12 -21.54
CA PHE A 209 8.99 1.07 -21.26
C PHE A 209 8.01 0.83 -22.43
N GLY A 210 7.85 1.77 -23.36
CA GLY A 210 6.89 1.66 -24.46
C GLY A 210 5.50 1.27 -23.95
N LYS A 211 4.93 0.22 -24.58
CA LYS A 211 3.64 -0.37 -24.21
C LYS A 211 3.86 -1.80 -23.68
N PRO A 212 4.02 -1.97 -22.36
CA PRO A 212 4.05 -3.30 -21.76
C PRO A 212 2.81 -4.11 -22.17
N PRO A 213 2.91 -5.45 -22.28
CA PRO A 213 1.77 -6.31 -22.53
C PRO A 213 0.62 -6.08 -21.55
N GLU A 214 -0.61 -6.30 -22.01
CA GLU A 214 -1.76 -6.29 -21.11
C GLU A 214 -1.54 -7.27 -19.96
N LYS A 215 -1.99 -6.85 -18.77
CA LYS A 215 -1.93 -7.65 -17.56
C LYS A 215 -0.52 -8.02 -17.09
N CYS A 216 0.47 -7.24 -17.51
CA CYS A 216 1.84 -7.37 -17.07
C CYS A 216 2.33 -6.10 -16.37
N HIS A 217 3.20 -6.28 -15.38
CA HIS A 217 4.12 -5.23 -14.95
C HIS A 217 5.39 -5.33 -15.77
N CYS A 218 6.05 -4.20 -15.98
CA CYS A 218 7.38 -4.17 -16.55
C CYS A 218 8.33 -3.49 -15.57
N VAL A 219 9.47 -4.12 -15.32
CA VAL A 219 10.53 -3.54 -14.49
C VAL A 219 11.87 -3.63 -15.22
N MET A 220 12.79 -2.72 -14.89
CA MET A 220 14.07 -2.59 -15.57
C MET A 220 15.19 -2.33 -14.57
N LEU A 221 16.32 -3.03 -14.74
CA LEU A 221 17.60 -2.69 -14.12
C LEU A 221 18.50 -2.00 -15.14
N ILE A 222 19.09 -0.87 -14.78
CA ILE A 222 19.99 -0.11 -15.66
C ILE A 222 21.12 0.53 -14.85
N ALA A 223 22.32 0.59 -15.44
CA ALA A 223 23.44 1.34 -14.90
C ALA A 223 23.68 2.61 -15.74
N ALA A 224 23.77 3.77 -15.10
CA ALA A 224 24.09 5.04 -15.73
C ALA A 224 25.50 5.50 -15.31
N PRO A 225 26.35 6.01 -16.21
CA PRO A 225 27.66 6.54 -15.81
C PRO A 225 27.52 7.71 -14.82
N SER A 226 28.28 7.68 -13.72
CA SER A 226 28.27 8.75 -12.70
C SER A 226 29.66 9.34 -12.39
N GLY A 227 30.74 8.71 -12.87
CA GLY A 227 32.10 9.19 -12.71
C GLY A 227 33.11 8.41 -13.56
N HIS A 228 34.41 8.60 -13.29
CA HIS A 228 35.46 7.80 -13.93
C HIS A 228 35.40 6.35 -13.42
N HIS A 229 34.95 5.44 -14.29
CA HIS A 229 34.78 4.00 -14.00
C HIS A 229 33.67 3.64 -13.01
N THR A 230 32.89 4.62 -12.52
CA THR A 230 31.77 4.38 -11.61
C THR A 230 30.43 4.59 -12.30
N ARG A 231 29.40 3.89 -11.79
CA ARG A 231 28.03 3.91 -12.31
C ARG A 231 27.02 3.99 -11.19
N ASP A 232 25.90 4.65 -11.45
CA ASP A 232 24.74 4.60 -10.60
C ASP A 232 23.79 3.52 -11.12
N ILE A 233 23.37 2.62 -10.22
CA ILE A 233 22.46 1.52 -10.56
C ILE A 233 21.05 1.91 -10.17
N TYR A 234 20.14 1.83 -11.14
CA TYR A 234 18.74 2.16 -10.97
C TYR A 234 17.86 0.94 -11.24
N PHE A 235 16.75 0.91 -10.50
CA PHE A 235 15.60 0.08 -10.77
C PHE A 235 14.42 0.96 -11.16
N TYR A 236 13.75 0.61 -12.25
CA TYR A 236 12.53 1.25 -12.69
C TYR A 236 11.38 0.26 -12.72
N ALA A 237 10.19 0.69 -12.34
CA ALA A 237 8.99 -0.15 -12.36
C ALA A 237 7.78 0.59 -12.92
N LYS A 238 7.15 0.02 -13.95
CA LYS A 238 5.85 0.42 -14.47
C LYS A 238 4.82 -0.62 -14.03
N LEU A 239 4.05 -0.28 -13.01
CA LEU A 239 3.09 -1.18 -12.37
C LEU A 239 1.67 -0.83 -12.80
N TYR A 240 0.83 -1.81 -13.13
CA TYR A 240 -0.59 -1.63 -13.44
C TYR A 240 -0.90 -0.55 -14.50
N GLY A 241 0.03 -0.29 -15.43
CA GLY A 241 -0.13 0.75 -16.45
C GLY A 241 -0.09 2.19 -15.93
N THR A 242 0.34 2.42 -14.69
CA THR A 242 0.48 3.76 -14.09
C THR A 242 1.86 4.37 -14.42
N GLY A 243 2.22 5.46 -13.72
CA GLY A 243 3.52 6.10 -13.86
C GLY A 243 4.70 5.17 -13.53
N VAL A 244 5.89 5.58 -13.96
CA VAL A 244 7.12 4.84 -13.69
C VAL A 244 7.67 5.23 -12.32
N HIS A 245 7.91 4.24 -11.47
CA HIS A 245 8.67 4.39 -10.23
C HIS A 245 10.16 4.20 -10.49
N GLN A 246 10.99 4.99 -9.82
CA GLN A 246 12.45 4.88 -9.87
C GLN A 246 13.00 4.63 -8.48
N VAL A 247 14.00 3.76 -8.38
CA VAL A 247 14.80 3.55 -7.16
C VAL A 247 16.27 3.58 -7.54
N LEU A 248 17.06 4.39 -6.82
CA LEU A 248 18.51 4.30 -6.83
C LEU A 248 18.94 3.12 -5.94
N ILE A 249 19.48 2.06 -6.55
CA ILE A 249 20.00 0.90 -5.81
C ILE A 249 21.38 1.20 -5.24
N SER A 250 22.26 1.81 -6.03
CA SER A 250 23.61 2.16 -5.59
C SER A 250 24.13 3.36 -6.35
N LYS A 251 24.91 4.19 -5.66
CA LYS A 251 25.57 5.38 -6.20
C LYS A 251 27.06 5.14 -6.29
N ASN A 252 27.68 5.56 -7.40
CA ASN A 252 29.11 5.42 -7.66
C ASN A 252 29.62 3.98 -7.52
N SER A 253 28.82 3.02 -7.95
CA SER A 253 29.15 1.60 -7.93
C SER A 253 30.25 1.28 -8.94
N GLU A 254 31.20 0.42 -8.54
CA GLU A 254 32.21 -0.17 -9.42
C GLU A 254 31.71 -1.46 -10.10
N PHE A 255 30.46 -1.83 -9.87
CA PHE A 255 29.86 -3.05 -10.39
C PHE A 255 29.75 -3.01 -11.92
N GLY A 256 30.61 -3.78 -12.59
CA GLY A 256 30.76 -3.76 -14.04
C GLY A 256 29.89 -4.76 -14.83
N GLU A 257 29.15 -5.65 -14.15
CA GLU A 257 28.40 -6.71 -14.84
C GLU A 257 27.10 -6.21 -15.47
N LEU A 258 26.47 -5.18 -14.90
CA LEU A 258 25.32 -4.51 -15.51
C LEU A 258 25.81 -3.53 -16.60
N ARG A 259 25.94 -4.05 -17.83
CA ARG A 259 26.40 -3.29 -19.00
C ARG A 259 25.27 -2.68 -19.80
N ASP A 260 24.22 -3.46 -20.05
CA ASP A 260 23.04 -3.08 -20.81
C ASP A 260 21.79 -3.22 -19.92
N PRO A 261 20.70 -2.46 -20.21
CA PRO A 261 19.47 -2.59 -19.46
C PRO A 261 18.88 -4.00 -19.55
N ILE A 262 18.38 -4.50 -18.41
CA ILE A 262 17.70 -5.78 -18.31
C ILE A 262 16.25 -5.52 -17.95
N TYR A 263 15.33 -6.04 -18.75
CA TYR A 263 13.89 -5.93 -18.56
C TYR A 263 13.32 -7.21 -17.96
N PHE A 264 12.28 -7.08 -17.15
CA PHE A 264 11.49 -8.19 -16.66
C PHE A 264 10.01 -7.90 -16.88
N ILE A 265 9.33 -8.81 -17.59
CA ILE A 265 7.88 -8.81 -17.74
C ILE A 265 7.29 -9.75 -16.70
N ILE A 266 6.37 -9.23 -15.90
CA ILE A 266 5.75 -9.96 -14.80
C ILE A 266 4.25 -10.05 -15.10
N ASN A 267 3.78 -11.23 -15.50
CA ASN A 267 2.35 -11.47 -15.69
C ASN A 267 1.71 -11.75 -14.33
N TYR A 268 0.90 -10.81 -13.83
CA TYR A 268 0.33 -10.89 -12.48
C TYR A 268 -0.90 -11.81 -12.36
N GLU A 269 -1.42 -12.35 -13.47
CA GLU A 269 -2.45 -13.41 -13.42
C GLU A 269 -1.83 -14.80 -13.25
N THR A 270 -0.70 -15.04 -13.92
CA THR A 270 -0.03 -16.35 -13.97
C THR A 270 1.19 -16.46 -13.06
N ASN A 271 1.61 -15.35 -12.45
CA ASN A 271 2.84 -15.22 -11.64
C ASN A 271 4.12 -15.63 -12.41
N LYS A 272 4.13 -15.48 -13.73
CA LYS A 272 5.30 -15.76 -14.57
C LYS A 272 6.16 -14.51 -14.76
N ILE A 273 7.47 -14.69 -14.67
CA ILE A 273 8.47 -13.65 -14.91
C ILE A 273 9.30 -14.05 -16.13
N GLU A 274 9.33 -13.19 -17.14
CA GLU A 274 10.20 -13.33 -18.33
C GLU A 274 11.30 -12.27 -18.25
N LYS A 275 12.56 -12.70 -18.33
CA LYS A 275 13.72 -11.81 -18.42
C LYS A 275 14.06 -11.57 -19.89
N LEU A 276 14.24 -10.30 -20.25
CA LEU A 276 14.56 -9.86 -21.61
C LEU A 276 15.75 -8.91 -21.60
N SER A 277 16.60 -9.00 -22.62
CA SER A 277 17.55 -7.93 -22.93
C SER A 277 16.81 -6.69 -23.45
N MET A 278 17.47 -5.54 -23.44
CA MET A 278 16.94 -4.32 -24.04
C MET A 278 16.49 -4.52 -25.49
N LEU A 279 17.30 -5.20 -26.31
CA LEU A 279 16.96 -5.42 -27.73
C LEU A 279 15.71 -6.29 -27.89
N GLU A 280 15.62 -7.40 -27.15
CA GLU A 280 14.45 -8.27 -27.20
C GLU A 280 13.18 -7.57 -26.72
N TYR A 281 13.29 -6.77 -25.65
CA TYR A 281 12.19 -5.98 -25.15
C TYR A 281 11.71 -4.97 -26.19
N GLN A 282 12.64 -4.19 -26.76
CA GLN A 282 12.30 -3.14 -27.73
C GLN A 282 11.67 -3.72 -29.00
N LEU A 283 12.14 -4.87 -29.48
CA LEU A 283 11.55 -5.55 -30.64
C LEU A 283 10.14 -6.08 -30.37
N LYS A 284 9.86 -6.58 -29.15
CA LYS A 284 8.55 -7.16 -28.81
C LYS A 284 7.52 -6.14 -28.34
N HIS A 285 7.95 -5.12 -27.58
CA HIS A 285 7.08 -4.26 -26.76
C HIS A 285 7.45 -2.77 -26.80
N GLY A 286 8.60 -2.44 -27.38
CA GLY A 286 9.10 -1.07 -27.45
C GLY A 286 8.45 -0.24 -28.55
N THR A 287 8.63 1.07 -28.42
CA THR A 287 8.58 2.02 -29.53
C THR A 287 10.02 2.16 -30.02
N LEU A 288 10.34 1.85 -31.28
CA LEU A 288 11.72 1.96 -31.80
C LEU A 288 12.31 3.33 -31.46
N ILE A 289 13.25 3.37 -30.49
CA ILE A 289 13.87 4.61 -30.02
C ILE A 289 15.11 4.90 -30.88
N ASP A 290 14.97 5.75 -31.90
CA ASP A 290 16.08 6.18 -32.76
C ASP A 290 17.14 7.05 -32.03
N SER A 291 16.83 7.56 -30.84
CA SER A 291 17.64 8.58 -30.14
C SER A 291 18.71 8.04 -29.17
N PHE A 292 18.77 6.72 -28.92
CA PHE A 292 19.64 6.17 -27.86
C PHE A 292 21.15 6.15 -28.20
N ASN A 293 21.51 6.26 -29.48
CA ASN A 293 22.91 6.31 -29.91
C ASN A 293 23.60 7.68 -29.69
N VAL A 294 22.86 8.72 -29.31
CA VAL A 294 23.42 10.10 -29.30
C VAL A 294 23.76 10.60 -27.88
N LYS A 295 23.27 9.96 -26.80
CA LYS A 295 23.44 10.51 -25.43
C LYS A 295 24.08 9.60 -24.37
N LEU A 296 24.41 8.35 -24.69
CA LEU A 296 25.33 7.55 -23.88
C LEU A 296 26.69 7.52 -24.57
N GLY A 297 27.58 8.44 -24.19
CA GLY A 297 28.91 8.59 -24.76
C GLY A 297 29.71 7.28 -24.67
N ARG A 298 29.63 6.47 -25.72
CA ARG A 298 30.70 5.56 -26.08
C ARG A 298 31.79 6.43 -26.71
N PRO A 299 33.03 6.42 -26.23
CA PRO A 299 34.13 6.93 -27.03
C PRO A 299 34.14 6.10 -28.31
N THR A 300 33.92 6.74 -29.45
CA THR A 300 34.19 6.13 -30.75
C THR A 300 35.62 5.65 -30.76
N ALA A 301 35.80 4.34 -30.77
CA ALA A 301 37.10 3.72 -30.99
C ALA A 301 37.51 4.04 -32.44
N ASP A 302 38.42 5.01 -32.58
CA ASP A 302 39.21 5.22 -33.79
C ASP A 302 40.12 3.99 -33.99
N TYR A 303 39.57 2.96 -34.64
CA TYR A 303 40.35 1.92 -35.29
C TYR A 303 39.71 1.61 -36.64
N LEU A 304 40.04 2.44 -37.63
CA LEU A 304 40.06 1.98 -39.01
C LEU A 304 41.53 1.84 -39.44
N PRO A 305 41.94 0.68 -39.99
CA PRO A 305 43.27 0.51 -40.53
C PRO A 305 43.42 1.37 -41.78
N LYS A 306 44.50 2.16 -41.86
CA LYS A 306 44.87 2.85 -43.10
C LYS A 306 45.10 1.81 -44.19
N ALA A 307 44.25 1.82 -45.21
CA ALA A 307 44.44 1.04 -46.42
C ALA A 307 45.37 1.80 -47.37
N ARG A 308 46.53 1.17 -47.63
CA ARG A 308 47.54 1.36 -48.70
C ARG A 308 48.07 2.76 -48.96
#